data_AF-A0A4V6DSY0-F1
#
_entry.id   AF-A0A4V6DSY0-F1
#
_cell.length_a   1.000
_cell.length_b   1.000
_cell.length_c   1.000
_cell.angle_alpha   90.00
_cell.angle_beta   90.00
_cell.angle_gamma   90.00
#
_symmetry.space_group_name_H-M   'P 1'
#
loop_
_entity.id
_entity.type
_entity.pdbx_description
1 polymer ?
#
loop_
_entity_poly.entity_id
_entity_poly.type
_entity_poly.pdbx_seq_one_letter_code
_entity_poly.pdbx_strand_id
1 'polypeptide(L)'
;MDIADTPAAVALNGDTNKRKAEDDSSNKKTKLQKTREEFRASDYALDRKPHLLIAATGSVATIKLPQILHALSSHHISIRVLLSASAAKFLQGQADEQPHHNTFFSIPNVDGIYFDEDEWDPAWTRNAPILHIELRRWADAMLIVPLSANTLAKVANGIADNLVTSVVRAWDTTGRIDVMRDGISDSIRTETGLKRLWVAPAMNTAMWLHPVTGKHMGLLEEWGEARGGWVKILAPIEKTLACGDIGGGAMMEWSSIVHKIETGLALAKSNPASVDAQLQNKAQALQQIDAAIAANMQHLGEIQRFCKTLHLPTPSIVSEQDQGGSTCSVALVFKENPNAVLPEKLRGRLCEVKQVPYGGPSEQKKARRLVCEAAIKLLRQMAAED
;
A
#
# COMPACT_ATOMS: atom_id res chain seq x y z
N MET A 1 59.26 -26.34 34.14
CA MET A 1 59.96 -27.63 33.95
C MET A 1 58.88 -28.58 33.50
N ASP A 2 58.68 -28.90 32.21
CA ASP A 2 59.61 -28.99 31.07
C ASP A 2 58.86 -28.62 29.76
N ILE A 3 59.39 -27.79 28.85
CA ILE A 3 60.20 -28.13 27.65
C ILE A 3 59.44 -29.14 26.74
N ALA A 4 58.63 -28.65 25.80
CA ALA A 4 58.92 -28.43 24.37
C ALA A 4 59.06 -29.71 23.53
N ASP A 5 58.21 -29.87 22.51
CA ASP A 5 58.67 -30.11 21.13
C ASP A 5 57.50 -30.08 20.12
N THR A 6 57.66 -29.26 19.10
CA THR A 6 57.00 -29.36 17.80
C THR A 6 58.03 -29.90 16.80
N PRO A 7 57.61 -30.49 15.66
CA PRO A 7 58.05 -29.84 14.43
C PRO A 7 57.04 -29.85 13.26
N ALA A 8 57.16 -28.77 12.47
CA ALA A 8 57.03 -28.63 11.01
C ALA A 8 55.78 -29.23 10.30
N ALA A 9 54.85 -28.42 9.79
CA ALA A 9 54.95 -27.57 8.60
C ALA A 9 55.22 -28.33 7.28
N VAL A 10 54.15 -28.58 6.51
CA VAL A 10 54.19 -28.60 5.05
C VAL A 10 53.18 -27.56 4.57
N ALA A 11 53.71 -26.47 4.03
CA ALA A 11 52.95 -25.49 3.27
C ALA A 11 52.94 -25.92 1.79
N LEU A 12 51.75 -25.97 1.19
CA LEU A 12 51.59 -25.73 -0.24
C LEU A 12 50.45 -24.74 -0.46
N ASN A 13 50.82 -23.65 -1.12
CA ASN A 13 50.01 -22.53 -1.54
C ASN A 13 48.91 -22.95 -2.52
N GLY A 14 47.77 -22.26 -2.47
CA GLY A 14 46.81 -22.21 -3.56
C GLY A 14 45.42 -21.72 -3.13
N ASP A 15 45.24 -20.40 -3.04
CA ASP A 15 44.18 -19.65 -3.75
C ASP A 15 43.77 -18.37 -3.02
N THR A 16 44.38 -17.27 -3.46
CA THR A 16 44.09 -15.88 -3.09
C THR A 16 42.80 -15.33 -3.73
N ASN A 17 41.78 -16.16 -3.97
CA ASN A 17 40.59 -15.73 -4.73
C ASN A 17 39.28 -15.62 -3.94
N LYS A 18 39.32 -15.62 -2.59
CA LYS A 18 38.11 -15.50 -1.74
C LYS A 18 37.85 -14.12 -1.12
N ARG A 19 38.74 -13.13 -1.24
CA ARG A 19 38.56 -11.81 -0.59
C ARG A 19 37.96 -10.69 -1.45
N LYS A 20 37.62 -10.97 -2.71
CA LYS A 20 36.96 -9.99 -3.61
C LYS A 20 35.45 -10.20 -3.81
N ALA A 21 34.89 -11.31 -3.32
CA ALA A 21 33.48 -11.63 -3.49
C ALA A 21 32.59 -11.16 -2.33
N GLU A 22 33.16 -10.89 -1.15
CA GLU A 22 32.39 -10.42 0.02
C GLU A 22 32.09 -8.91 -0.06
N ASP A 23 33.00 -8.13 -0.63
CA ASP A 23 32.89 -6.65 -0.69
C ASP A 23 31.93 -6.14 -1.79
N ASP A 24 31.63 -6.97 -2.79
CA ASP A 24 30.68 -6.63 -3.87
C ASP A 24 29.23 -7.02 -3.52
N SER A 25 29.05 -7.85 -2.48
CA SER A 25 27.74 -8.29 -1.98
C SER A 25 27.13 -7.31 -0.97
N SER A 26 27.99 -6.63 -0.19
CA SER A 26 27.61 -5.55 0.73
C SER A 26 27.15 -4.32 -0.05
N ASN A 27 27.86 -3.97 -1.13
CA ASN A 27 27.60 -2.79 -1.95
C ASN A 27 26.39 -2.94 -2.92
N LYS A 28 25.97 -4.18 -3.20
CA LYS A 28 24.71 -4.48 -3.93
C LYS A 28 23.47 -4.45 -3.04
N LYS A 29 23.59 -4.77 -1.74
CA LYS A 29 22.49 -4.61 -0.78
C LYS A 29 22.14 -3.13 -0.53
N THR A 30 23.12 -2.24 -0.58
CA THR A 30 22.92 -0.78 -0.40
C THR A 30 22.31 -0.07 -1.62
N LYS A 31 22.35 -0.68 -2.81
CA LYS A 31 21.82 -0.05 -4.05
C LYS A 31 20.40 -0.50 -4.45
N LEU A 32 19.84 -1.50 -3.77
CA LEU A 32 18.45 -1.93 -3.93
C LEU A 32 17.54 -1.56 -2.74
N GLN A 33 18.03 -0.79 -1.77
CA GLN A 33 17.17 0.04 -0.93
C GLN A 33 16.77 1.27 -1.75
N LYS A 34 15.76 1.11 -2.61
CA LYS A 34 14.87 2.24 -2.88
C LYS A 34 14.43 2.71 -1.49
N THR A 35 14.77 3.93 -1.11
CA THR A 35 14.22 4.60 0.07
C THR A 35 12.71 4.36 0.04
N ARG A 36 12.20 3.48 0.91
CA ARG A 36 10.77 3.40 1.17
C ARG A 36 10.43 4.77 1.73
N GLU A 37 9.81 5.61 0.93
CA GLU A 37 9.33 6.91 1.39
C GLU A 37 8.40 6.67 2.60
N GLU A 38 8.53 7.50 3.63
CA GLU A 38 7.72 7.39 4.84
C GLU A 38 6.24 7.49 4.47
N PHE A 39 5.44 6.49 4.85
CA PHE A 39 4.01 6.47 4.54
C PHE A 39 3.27 7.58 5.30
N ARG A 40 2.47 8.37 4.57
CA ARG A 40 1.58 9.40 5.13
C ARG A 40 0.17 9.24 4.60
N ALA A 41 -0.81 9.29 5.49
CA ALA A 41 -2.22 9.20 5.13
C ALA A 41 -2.67 10.35 4.21
N SER A 42 -2.07 11.54 4.39
CA SER A 42 -2.37 12.75 3.61
C SER A 42 -2.17 12.58 2.12
N ASP A 43 -1.23 11.71 1.71
CA ASP A 43 -0.83 11.57 0.31
C ASP A 43 -1.92 10.91 -0.55
N TYR A 44 -2.90 10.31 0.13
CA TYR A 44 -4.06 9.59 -0.42
C TYR A 44 -5.38 10.31 -0.11
N ALA A 45 -5.37 11.56 0.37
CA ALA A 45 -6.59 12.26 0.77
C ALA A 45 -7.59 12.48 -0.38
N LEU A 46 -7.12 12.53 -1.63
CA LEU A 46 -7.88 12.92 -2.82
C LEU A 46 -8.11 11.78 -3.83
N ASP A 47 -7.77 10.54 -3.49
CA ASP A 47 -7.83 9.41 -4.41
C ASP A 47 -9.27 8.88 -4.66
N ARG A 48 -10.24 9.32 -3.84
CA ARG A 48 -11.67 8.99 -3.90
C ARG A 48 -11.98 7.49 -3.85
N LYS A 49 -11.06 6.68 -3.32
CA LYS A 49 -11.28 5.24 -3.10
C LYS A 49 -11.58 5.00 -1.62
N PRO A 50 -12.55 4.14 -1.25
CA PRO A 50 -12.62 3.65 0.13
C PRO A 50 -11.30 2.99 0.53
N HIS A 51 -10.77 3.35 1.69
CA HIS A 51 -9.53 2.78 2.23
C HIS A 51 -9.84 1.68 3.25
N LEU A 52 -9.49 0.45 2.90
CA LEU A 52 -9.68 -0.71 3.76
C LEU A 52 -8.34 -1.21 4.32
N LEU A 53 -8.23 -1.20 5.65
CA LEU A 53 -7.11 -1.77 6.35
C LEU A 53 -7.40 -3.21 6.75
N ILE A 54 -6.68 -4.19 6.22
CA ILE A 54 -6.90 -5.60 6.53
C ILE A 54 -5.76 -6.10 7.42
N ALA A 55 -6.06 -6.56 8.63
CA ALA A 55 -5.10 -7.18 9.53
C ALA A 55 -5.33 -8.68 9.62
N ALA A 56 -4.28 -9.49 9.50
CA ALA A 56 -4.32 -10.91 9.79
C ALA A 56 -3.51 -11.25 11.05
N THR A 57 -4.08 -12.13 11.87
CA THR A 57 -3.48 -12.56 13.15
C THR A 57 -3.27 -14.07 13.19
N GLY A 58 -2.55 -14.59 14.19
CA GLY A 58 -2.09 -15.97 14.25
C GLY A 58 -3.20 -17.03 14.35
N SER A 59 -3.75 -17.43 13.21
CA SER A 59 -4.71 -18.53 13.05
C SER A 59 -4.59 -19.15 11.67
N VAL A 60 -4.85 -20.45 11.54
CA VAL A 60 -4.79 -21.20 10.28
C VAL A 60 -5.70 -20.58 9.22
N ALA A 61 -6.79 -19.92 9.61
CA ALA A 61 -7.68 -19.25 8.66
C ALA A 61 -7.02 -18.10 7.86
N THR A 62 -5.80 -17.67 8.23
CA THR A 62 -4.98 -16.71 7.46
C THR A 62 -4.78 -17.14 6.01
N ILE A 63 -4.79 -18.45 5.73
CA ILE A 63 -4.69 -19.00 4.36
C ILE A 63 -5.86 -18.56 3.44
N LYS A 64 -6.93 -17.99 4.00
CA LYS A 64 -8.07 -17.45 3.26
C LYS A 64 -7.92 -15.97 2.89
N LEU A 65 -6.91 -15.28 3.45
CA LEU A 65 -6.61 -13.88 3.12
C LEU A 65 -6.38 -13.66 1.60
N PRO A 66 -5.62 -14.51 0.87
CA PRO A 66 -5.43 -14.32 -0.57
C PRO A 66 -6.77 -14.32 -1.34
N GLN A 67 -7.72 -15.17 -0.95
CA GLN A 67 -9.04 -15.26 -1.58
C GLN A 67 -9.85 -13.99 -1.37
N ILE A 68 -9.80 -13.41 -0.16
CA ILE A 68 -10.45 -12.13 0.17
C ILE A 68 -9.83 -11.00 -0.66
N LEU A 69 -8.51 -10.91 -0.73
CA LEU A 69 -7.81 -9.88 -1.51
C LEU A 69 -8.15 -9.97 -3.00
N HIS A 70 -8.13 -11.18 -3.58
CA HIS A 70 -8.53 -11.38 -4.97
C HIS A 70 -9.98 -11.00 -5.25
N ALA A 71 -10.92 -11.32 -4.36
CA ALA A 71 -12.31 -10.93 -4.53
C ALA A 71 -12.49 -9.40 -4.49
N LEU A 72 -11.75 -8.70 -3.64
CA LEU A 72 -11.80 -7.24 -3.56
C LEU A 72 -11.04 -6.53 -4.71
N SER A 73 -10.21 -7.25 -5.46
CA SER A 73 -9.38 -6.69 -6.53
C SER A 73 -10.17 -6.13 -7.73
N SER A 74 -11.43 -6.54 -7.90
CA SER A 74 -12.32 -6.02 -8.94
C SER A 74 -13.03 -4.72 -8.56
N HIS A 75 -12.92 -4.26 -7.32
CA HIS A 75 -13.62 -3.07 -6.84
C HIS A 75 -12.75 -1.82 -6.91
N HIS A 76 -13.40 -0.65 -6.90
CA HIS A 76 -12.71 0.63 -6.76
C HIS A 76 -12.42 0.89 -5.28
N ILE A 77 -11.37 0.24 -4.75
CA ILE A 77 -10.96 0.26 -3.34
C ILE A 77 -9.44 0.38 -3.26
N SER A 78 -8.91 0.85 -2.13
CA SER A 78 -7.48 0.81 -1.81
C SER A 78 -7.27 -0.01 -0.53
N ILE A 79 -6.35 -0.97 -0.56
CA ILE A 79 -6.15 -1.98 0.48
C ILE A 79 -4.73 -1.92 1.00
N ARG A 80 -4.59 -1.87 2.32
CA ARG A 80 -3.30 -2.09 3.01
C ARG A 80 -3.43 -3.25 3.98
N VAL A 81 -2.42 -4.09 4.01
CA VAL A 81 -2.42 -5.34 4.79
C VAL A 81 -1.46 -5.20 5.97
N LEU A 82 -1.89 -5.60 7.17
CA LEU A 82 -1.04 -5.79 8.34
C LEU A 82 -0.94 -7.28 8.65
N LEU A 83 0.27 -7.79 8.81
CA LEU A 83 0.51 -9.16 9.22
C LEU A 83 1.20 -9.16 10.58
N SER A 84 0.55 -9.71 11.60
CA SER A 84 1.26 -10.05 12.83
C SER A 84 2.37 -11.06 12.55
N ALA A 85 3.42 -11.08 13.38
CA ALA A 85 4.50 -12.05 13.27
C ALA A 85 4.02 -13.51 13.13
N SER A 86 2.96 -13.89 13.86
CA SER A 86 2.37 -15.23 13.77
C SER A 86 1.57 -15.46 12.48
N ALA A 87 0.83 -14.46 11.99
CA ALA A 87 0.07 -14.58 10.74
C ALA A 87 1.00 -14.77 9.53
N ALA A 88 2.12 -14.04 9.51
CA ALA A 88 3.10 -14.13 8.44
C ALA A 88 3.64 -15.56 8.26
N LYS A 89 3.72 -16.37 9.33
CA LYS A 89 4.18 -17.77 9.27
C LYS A 89 3.24 -18.68 8.45
N PHE A 90 1.97 -18.32 8.30
CA PHE A 90 1.02 -19.06 7.46
C PHE A 90 1.11 -18.68 5.97
N LEU A 91 1.93 -17.71 5.60
CA LEU A 91 2.05 -17.16 4.24
C LEU A 91 3.52 -17.07 3.80
N GLN A 92 4.20 -18.21 3.78
CA GLN A 92 5.63 -18.34 3.44
C GLN A 92 5.87 -19.12 2.14
N GLY A 93 4.83 -19.44 1.36
CA GLY A 93 4.95 -20.17 0.09
C GLY A 93 4.99 -21.68 0.25
N GLN A 94 4.49 -22.21 1.37
CA GLN A 94 4.54 -23.65 1.67
C GLN A 94 3.51 -24.50 0.92
N ALA A 95 2.47 -23.88 0.33
CA ALA A 95 1.47 -24.55 -0.52
C ALA A 95 0.76 -23.52 -1.42
N ASP A 96 0.00 -23.98 -2.42
CA ASP A 96 -0.75 -23.09 -3.33
C ASP A 96 -1.75 -22.18 -2.58
N GLU A 97 -2.42 -22.72 -1.55
CA GLU A 97 -3.32 -21.95 -0.67
C GLU A 97 -2.56 -21.12 0.39
N GLN A 98 -1.24 -21.27 0.49
CA GLN A 98 -0.36 -20.62 1.45
C GLN A 98 0.78 -19.89 0.73
N PRO A 99 0.47 -18.98 -0.22
CA PRO A 99 1.48 -18.28 -0.99
C PRO A 99 2.35 -17.40 -0.08
N HIS A 100 3.54 -17.04 -0.56
CA HIS A 100 4.37 -16.09 0.16
C HIS A 100 3.69 -14.70 0.15
N HIS A 101 3.53 -14.05 1.30
CA HIS A 101 2.81 -12.78 1.43
C HIS A 101 3.27 -11.67 0.45
N ASN A 102 4.55 -11.64 0.06
CA ASN A 102 5.05 -10.72 -0.97
C ASN A 102 4.31 -10.81 -2.33
N THR A 103 3.66 -11.94 -2.64
CA THR A 103 2.87 -12.07 -3.87
C THR A 103 1.62 -11.19 -3.85
N PHE A 104 1.18 -10.70 -2.68
CA PHE A 104 0.00 -9.85 -2.59
C PHE A 104 0.19 -8.50 -3.28
N PHE A 105 1.41 -8.01 -3.46
CA PHE A 105 1.70 -6.81 -4.26
C PHE A 105 1.32 -6.97 -5.74
N SER A 106 1.16 -8.21 -6.22
CA SER A 106 0.67 -8.49 -7.58
C SER A 106 -0.86 -8.49 -7.67
N ILE A 107 -1.58 -8.42 -6.54
CA ILE A 107 -3.03 -8.36 -6.50
C ILE A 107 -3.45 -6.88 -6.66
N PRO A 108 -4.33 -6.55 -7.63
CA PRO A 108 -4.81 -5.18 -7.79
C PRO A 108 -5.40 -4.62 -6.50
N ASN A 109 -5.23 -3.31 -6.29
CA ASN A 109 -5.67 -2.54 -5.11
C ASN A 109 -4.91 -2.82 -3.80
N VAL A 110 -3.91 -3.71 -3.78
CA VAL A 110 -3.04 -3.89 -2.61
C VAL A 110 -1.87 -2.91 -2.67
N ASP A 111 -1.99 -1.80 -1.95
CA ASP A 111 -1.06 -0.66 -1.99
C ASP A 111 0.03 -0.72 -0.90
N GLY A 112 -0.07 -1.65 0.04
CA GLY A 112 0.92 -1.82 1.09
C GLY A 112 0.75 -3.10 1.91
N ILE A 113 1.87 -3.65 2.36
CA ILE A 113 1.93 -4.77 3.31
C ILE A 113 2.91 -4.37 4.42
N TYR A 114 2.45 -4.44 5.65
CA TYR A 114 3.16 -3.97 6.83
C TYR A 114 3.28 -5.05 7.91
N PHE A 115 4.39 -4.99 8.63
CA PHE A 115 4.78 -5.85 9.75
C PHE A 115 5.16 -4.99 10.96
N ASP A 116 5.35 -5.63 12.10
CA ASP A 116 5.73 -4.96 13.34
C ASP A 116 7.07 -4.21 13.19
N GLU A 117 7.98 -4.72 12.37
CA GLU A 117 9.29 -4.11 12.10
C GLU A 117 9.21 -2.81 11.31
N ASP A 118 8.20 -2.65 10.44
CA ASP A 118 8.02 -1.44 9.61
C ASP A 118 7.65 -0.22 10.47
N GLU A 119 7.18 -0.41 11.70
CA GLU A 119 6.92 0.68 12.65
C GLU A 119 8.21 1.35 13.13
N TRP A 120 9.34 0.63 13.07
CA TRP A 120 10.62 1.04 13.64
C TRP A 120 11.73 1.17 12.58
N ASP A 121 11.42 0.98 11.30
CA ASP A 121 12.36 1.11 10.18
C ASP A 121 11.88 2.15 9.13
N PRO A 122 12.58 3.28 8.96
CA PRO A 122 13.79 3.68 9.69
C PRO A 122 13.50 4.04 11.15
N ALA A 123 14.56 4.05 11.98
CA ALA A 123 14.44 4.43 13.38
C ALA A 123 13.75 5.79 13.54
N TRP A 124 12.74 5.84 14.41
CA TRP A 124 11.91 7.04 14.56
C TRP A 124 12.73 8.27 14.97
N THR A 125 12.44 9.40 14.32
CA THR A 125 12.99 10.71 14.67
C THR A 125 11.86 11.68 15.00
N ARG A 126 12.16 12.74 15.75
CA ARG A 126 11.15 13.75 16.10
C ARG A 126 10.51 14.33 14.83
N ASN A 127 9.18 14.38 14.81
CA ASN A 127 8.33 14.81 13.69
C ASN A 127 8.20 13.80 12.52
N ALA A 128 8.89 12.65 12.59
CA ALA A 128 8.61 11.54 11.69
C ALA A 128 7.18 11.03 11.93
N PRO A 129 6.47 10.62 10.86
CA PRO A 129 5.13 10.05 10.98
C PRO A 129 5.21 8.74 11.78
N ILE A 130 4.21 8.52 12.62
CA ILE A 130 4.10 7.27 13.39
C ILE A 130 3.20 6.32 12.61
N LEU A 131 3.74 5.18 12.19
CA LEU A 131 3.09 4.30 11.22
C LEU A 131 1.66 3.89 11.63
N HIS A 132 1.46 3.40 12.86
CA HIS A 132 0.11 2.99 13.30
C HIS A 132 -0.89 4.14 13.34
N ILE A 133 -0.43 5.38 13.58
CA ILE A 133 -1.27 6.59 13.53
C ILE A 133 -1.63 6.93 12.09
N GLU A 134 -0.66 6.87 11.17
CA GLU A 134 -0.92 7.11 9.75
C GLU A 134 -1.84 6.04 9.15
N LEU A 135 -1.65 4.75 9.48
CA LEU A 135 -2.55 3.68 9.02
C LEU A 135 -3.98 3.90 9.53
N ARG A 136 -4.14 4.31 10.80
CA ARG A 136 -5.45 4.63 11.38
C ARG A 136 -6.11 5.82 10.69
N ARG A 137 -5.35 6.89 10.42
CA ARG A 137 -5.85 8.08 9.70
C ARG A 137 -6.27 7.73 8.29
N TRP A 138 -5.44 6.97 7.59
CA TRP A 138 -5.65 6.54 6.21
C TRP A 138 -6.90 5.66 6.08
N ALA A 139 -7.10 4.72 7.00
CA ALA A 139 -8.20 3.76 6.91
C ALA A 139 -9.57 4.41 7.10
N ASP A 140 -10.51 4.13 6.20
CA ASP A 140 -11.92 4.43 6.41
C ASP A 140 -12.63 3.33 7.22
N ALA A 141 -12.14 2.10 7.09
CA ALA A 141 -12.56 0.98 7.88
C ALA A 141 -11.42 -0.05 8.04
N MET A 142 -11.55 -0.93 9.03
CA MET A 142 -10.58 -1.99 9.30
C MET A 142 -11.26 -3.35 9.40
N LEU A 143 -10.60 -4.39 8.88
CA LEU A 143 -11.01 -5.79 8.98
C LEU A 143 -9.89 -6.58 9.65
N ILE A 144 -10.17 -7.23 10.78
CA ILE A 144 -9.27 -8.24 11.37
C ILE A 144 -9.73 -9.62 10.93
N VAL A 145 -8.99 -10.25 10.01
CA VAL A 145 -9.31 -11.55 9.41
C VAL A 145 -8.06 -12.41 9.22
N PRO A 146 -7.91 -13.52 9.95
CA PRO A 146 -8.67 -13.89 11.14
C PRO A 146 -8.31 -13.05 12.38
N LEU A 147 -9.24 -12.95 13.33
CA LEU A 147 -8.99 -12.56 14.72
C LEU A 147 -8.71 -13.82 15.56
N SER A 148 -7.45 -14.03 15.93
CA SER A 148 -7.01 -15.09 16.82
C SER A 148 -7.44 -14.81 18.27
N ALA A 149 -7.55 -15.86 19.09
CA ALA A 149 -7.85 -15.71 20.52
C ALA A 149 -6.83 -14.83 21.26
N ASN A 150 -5.56 -14.87 20.84
CA ASN A 150 -4.49 -14.06 21.44
C ASN A 150 -4.70 -12.57 21.14
N THR A 151 -4.93 -12.20 19.87
CA THR A 151 -5.22 -10.80 19.55
C THR A 151 -6.55 -10.34 20.13
N LEU A 152 -7.57 -11.21 20.18
CA LEU A 152 -8.83 -10.93 20.88
C LEU A 152 -8.57 -10.57 22.34
N ALA A 153 -7.78 -11.36 23.05
CA ALA A 153 -7.41 -11.09 24.44
C ALA A 153 -6.66 -9.76 24.59
N LYS A 154 -5.68 -9.49 23.71
CA LYS A 154 -4.94 -8.22 23.72
C LYS A 154 -5.87 -7.02 23.53
N VAL A 155 -6.72 -7.05 22.51
CA VAL A 155 -7.67 -5.97 22.21
C VAL A 155 -8.65 -5.77 23.36
N ALA A 156 -9.25 -6.84 23.89
CA ALA A 156 -10.21 -6.77 24.99
C ALA A 156 -9.60 -6.19 26.28
N ASN A 157 -8.30 -6.39 26.51
CA ASN A 157 -7.58 -5.89 27.69
C ASN A 157 -6.78 -4.61 27.40
N GLY A 158 -6.90 -4.01 26.21
CA GLY A 158 -6.24 -2.76 25.84
C GLY A 158 -4.72 -2.85 25.66
N ILE A 159 -4.17 -4.04 25.41
CA ILE A 159 -2.74 -4.25 25.09
C ILE A 159 -2.49 -3.80 23.65
N ALA A 160 -1.45 -2.98 23.46
CA ALA A 160 -1.02 -2.39 22.20
C ALA A 160 0.50 -2.57 22.04
N ASP A 161 0.92 -3.81 21.80
CA ASP A 161 2.33 -4.22 21.81
C ASP A 161 2.85 -4.62 20.42
N ASN A 162 2.05 -4.42 19.38
CA ASN A 162 2.42 -4.70 18.00
C ASN A 162 1.63 -3.86 16.99
N LEU A 163 2.04 -3.91 15.73
CA LEU A 163 1.39 -3.40 14.52
C LEU A 163 -0.12 -3.23 14.66
N VAL A 164 -0.76 -4.39 14.66
CA VAL A 164 -2.21 -4.55 14.61
C VAL A 164 -2.87 -3.95 15.84
N THR A 165 -2.36 -4.26 17.03
CA THR A 165 -3.00 -3.85 18.29
C THR A 165 -2.80 -2.36 18.58
N SER A 166 -1.69 -1.77 18.18
CA SER A 166 -1.45 -0.32 18.23
C SER A 166 -2.45 0.45 17.37
N VAL A 167 -2.71 -0.01 16.14
CA VAL A 167 -3.76 0.58 15.28
C VAL A 167 -5.13 0.47 15.93
N VAL A 168 -5.50 -0.71 16.44
CA VAL A 168 -6.81 -0.92 17.09
C VAL A 168 -6.96 -0.04 18.34
N ARG A 169 -5.90 0.11 19.13
CA ARG A 169 -5.91 0.94 20.34
C ARG A 169 -6.05 2.43 20.03
N ALA A 170 -5.51 2.85 18.88
CA ALA A 170 -5.58 4.22 18.36
C ALA A 170 -6.82 4.48 17.50
N TRP A 171 -7.69 3.49 17.29
CA TRP A 171 -8.89 3.61 16.46
C TRP A 171 -9.81 4.70 17.02
N ASP A 172 -10.36 5.56 16.14
CA ASP A 172 -11.26 6.61 16.59
C ASP A 172 -12.65 6.04 16.87
N THR A 173 -12.90 5.77 18.16
CA THR A 173 -14.16 5.25 18.68
C THR A 173 -15.18 6.35 18.99
N THR A 174 -14.80 7.61 18.79
CA THR A 174 -15.59 8.78 19.17
C THR A 174 -16.10 9.58 17.98
N GLY A 175 -15.49 9.41 16.80
CA GLY A 175 -15.75 10.21 15.60
C GLY A 175 -15.29 11.66 15.71
N ARG A 176 -14.46 12.00 16.71
CA ARG A 176 -14.01 13.37 16.99
C ARG A 176 -12.63 13.68 16.43
N ILE A 177 -11.87 12.66 16.05
CA ILE A 177 -10.46 12.78 15.67
C ILE A 177 -10.34 12.69 14.15
N ASP A 178 -10.94 11.67 13.55
CA ASP A 178 -10.85 11.44 12.12
C ASP A 178 -12.04 12.04 11.38
N VAL A 179 -11.76 13.08 10.60
CA VAL A 179 -12.75 13.68 9.70
C VAL A 179 -13.05 12.76 8.52
N MET A 180 -14.26 12.90 7.97
CA MET A 180 -14.61 12.25 6.72
C MET A 180 -13.76 12.82 5.58
N ARG A 181 -13.24 11.95 4.70
CA ARG A 181 -12.46 12.39 3.54
C ARG A 181 -13.38 12.90 2.43
N ASP A 182 -12.91 13.90 1.70
CA ASP A 182 -13.63 14.47 0.57
C ASP A 182 -13.85 13.45 -0.54
N GLY A 183 -15.07 13.41 -1.09
CA GLY A 183 -15.44 12.50 -2.16
C GLY A 183 -15.73 11.06 -1.73
N ILE A 184 -15.70 10.76 -0.42
CA ILE A 184 -16.10 9.47 0.14
C ILE A 184 -17.50 9.60 0.76
N SER A 185 -18.40 8.66 0.44
CA SER A 185 -19.77 8.67 0.98
C SER A 185 -19.80 8.31 2.46
N ASP A 186 -20.60 9.05 3.23
CA ASP A 186 -20.90 8.77 4.64
C ASP A 186 -21.51 7.38 4.89
N SER A 187 -22.14 6.77 3.88
CA SER A 187 -22.71 5.42 3.94
C SER A 187 -21.72 4.33 4.34
N ILE A 188 -20.41 4.57 4.22
CA ILE A 188 -19.38 3.60 4.64
C ILE A 188 -19.15 3.58 6.16
N ARG A 189 -19.65 4.59 6.89
CA ARG A 189 -19.54 4.68 8.35
C ARG A 189 -20.62 3.84 9.03
N THR A 190 -20.53 3.71 10.35
CA THR A 190 -21.65 3.21 11.16
C THR A 190 -22.83 4.19 11.12
N GLU A 191 -24.00 3.75 11.56
CA GLU A 191 -25.18 4.63 11.71
C GLU A 191 -24.89 5.83 12.63
N THR A 192 -23.94 5.67 13.56
CA THR A 192 -23.45 6.73 14.47
C THR A 192 -22.27 7.54 13.90
N GLY A 193 -21.90 7.34 12.63
CA GLY A 193 -20.83 8.08 11.96
C GLY A 193 -19.41 7.61 12.27
N LEU A 194 -19.22 6.45 12.91
CA LEU A 194 -17.92 5.94 13.33
C LEU A 194 -17.22 5.12 12.24
N LYS A 195 -15.88 5.05 12.30
CA LYS A 195 -15.08 4.14 11.47
C LYS A 195 -15.35 2.69 11.87
N ARG A 196 -15.76 1.86 10.93
CA ARG A 196 -16.13 0.46 11.20
C ARG A 196 -14.91 -0.44 11.39
N LEU A 197 -14.96 -1.30 12.40
CA LEU A 197 -14.00 -2.37 12.67
C LEU A 197 -14.69 -3.73 12.57
N TRP A 198 -14.50 -4.44 11.46
CA TRP A 198 -14.90 -5.84 11.36
C TRP A 198 -13.89 -6.75 12.03
N VAL A 199 -14.39 -7.77 12.73
CA VAL A 199 -13.55 -8.81 13.30
C VAL A 199 -14.13 -10.18 12.95
N ALA A 200 -13.30 -11.07 12.44
CA ALA A 200 -13.68 -12.44 12.09
C ALA A 200 -12.93 -13.44 13.00
N PRO A 201 -13.48 -13.79 14.18
CA PRO A 201 -12.84 -14.74 15.08
C PRO A 201 -12.59 -16.09 14.39
N ALA A 202 -11.40 -16.66 14.63
CA ALA A 202 -11.06 -17.99 14.13
C ALA A 202 -10.10 -18.70 15.07
N MET A 203 -10.56 -19.76 15.72
CA MET A 203 -9.78 -20.53 16.69
C MET A 203 -10.32 -21.95 16.82
N ASN A 204 -9.53 -22.84 17.42
CA ASN A 204 -10.01 -24.19 17.74
C ASN A 204 -11.24 -24.14 18.67
N THR A 205 -12.14 -25.12 18.58
CA THR A 205 -13.38 -25.18 19.37
C THR A 205 -13.14 -25.12 20.87
N ALA A 206 -12.10 -25.76 21.40
CA ALA A 206 -11.78 -25.69 22.83
C ALA A 206 -11.40 -24.26 23.26
N MET A 207 -10.72 -23.51 22.39
CA MET A 207 -10.44 -22.08 22.63
C MET A 207 -11.71 -21.25 22.54
N TRP A 208 -12.60 -21.54 21.60
CA TRP A 208 -13.87 -20.83 21.42
C TRP A 208 -14.80 -21.00 22.64
N LEU A 209 -14.93 -22.24 23.12
CA LEU A 209 -15.74 -22.57 24.30
C LEU A 209 -15.09 -22.15 25.62
N HIS A 210 -13.83 -21.69 25.60
CA HIS A 210 -13.15 -21.26 26.80
C HIS A 210 -13.84 -20.01 27.40
N PRO A 211 -14.12 -19.97 28.72
CA PRO A 211 -14.91 -18.90 29.34
C PRO A 211 -14.28 -17.51 29.19
N VAL A 212 -12.95 -17.43 29.10
CA VAL A 212 -12.25 -16.16 28.84
C VAL A 212 -12.53 -15.62 27.43
N THR A 213 -12.68 -16.50 26.43
CA THR A 213 -13.09 -16.09 25.08
C THR A 213 -14.49 -15.50 25.13
N GLY A 214 -15.43 -16.13 25.84
CA GLY A 214 -16.77 -15.60 26.06
C GLY A 214 -16.75 -14.19 26.69
N LYS A 215 -15.92 -13.96 27.72
CA LYS A 215 -15.77 -12.63 28.34
C LYS A 215 -15.23 -11.59 27.35
N HIS A 216 -14.19 -11.93 26.59
CA HIS A 216 -13.62 -11.00 25.61
C HIS A 216 -14.59 -10.70 24.46
N MET A 217 -15.33 -11.71 23.98
CA MET A 217 -16.37 -11.52 22.97
C MET A 217 -17.50 -10.64 23.49
N GLY A 218 -17.93 -10.83 24.74
CA GLY A 218 -18.94 -9.97 25.38
C GLY A 218 -18.53 -8.49 25.41
N LEU A 219 -17.26 -8.18 25.69
CA LEU A 219 -16.75 -6.80 25.62
C LEU A 219 -16.81 -6.24 24.19
N LEU A 220 -16.45 -7.04 23.18
CA LEU A 220 -16.56 -6.61 21.77
C LEU A 220 -18.02 -6.40 21.36
N GLU A 221 -18.96 -7.17 21.91
CA GLU A 221 -20.40 -6.98 21.70
C GLU A 221 -20.90 -5.68 22.34
N GLU A 222 -20.36 -5.28 23.49
CA GLU A 222 -20.64 -3.97 24.11
C GLU A 222 -20.19 -2.82 23.21
N TRP A 223 -19.07 -2.97 22.50
CA TRP A 223 -18.57 -2.01 21.49
C TRP A 223 -19.25 -2.14 20.13
N GLY A 224 -20.26 -3.02 20.04
CA GLY A 224 -20.88 -3.43 18.78
C GLY A 224 -21.69 -2.32 18.12
N GLU A 225 -21.74 -2.33 16.79
CA GLU A 225 -22.59 -1.42 16.00
C GLU A 225 -24.07 -1.47 16.39
N ALA A 226 -24.58 -2.64 16.77
CA ALA A 226 -25.96 -2.79 17.24
C ALA A 226 -26.27 -2.02 18.53
N ARG A 227 -25.22 -1.55 19.23
CA ARG A 227 -25.29 -0.71 20.43
C ARG A 227 -24.81 0.72 20.16
N GLY A 228 -24.71 1.12 18.90
CA GLY A 228 -24.20 2.42 18.47
C GLY A 228 -22.67 2.53 18.46
N GLY A 229 -21.96 1.43 18.70
CA GLY A 229 -20.49 1.36 18.66
C GLY A 229 -19.93 1.21 17.25
N TRP A 230 -18.68 0.74 17.17
CA TRP A 230 -17.90 0.68 15.93
C TRP A 230 -17.47 -0.73 15.52
N VAL A 231 -17.72 -1.74 16.36
CA VAL A 231 -17.29 -3.12 16.12
C VAL A 231 -18.38 -3.92 15.42
N LYS A 232 -18.02 -4.66 14.37
CA LYS A 232 -18.86 -5.69 13.75
C LYS A 232 -18.23 -7.06 13.90
N ILE A 233 -18.82 -7.88 14.75
CA ILE A 233 -18.42 -9.28 14.90
C ILE A 233 -18.99 -10.09 13.72
N LEU A 234 -18.10 -10.68 12.93
CA LEU A 234 -18.40 -11.65 11.89
C LEU A 234 -18.32 -13.04 12.52
N ALA A 235 -19.42 -13.46 13.12
CA ALA A 235 -19.48 -14.66 13.96
C ALA A 235 -18.95 -15.92 13.24
N PRO A 236 -18.22 -16.79 13.96
CA PRO A 236 -17.75 -18.05 13.42
C PRO A 236 -18.90 -19.00 13.08
N ILE A 237 -18.59 -20.01 12.28
CA ILE A 237 -19.52 -21.05 11.82
C ILE A 237 -19.17 -22.40 12.43
N GLU A 238 -20.17 -23.28 12.54
CA GLU A 238 -19.93 -24.67 12.89
C GLU A 238 -19.41 -25.44 11.66
N LYS A 239 -18.19 -25.97 11.76
CA LYS A 239 -17.59 -26.84 10.74
C LYS A 239 -16.73 -27.92 11.40
N THR A 240 -16.46 -28.99 10.66
CA THR A 240 -15.40 -29.93 11.00
C THR A 240 -14.05 -29.22 10.87
N LEU A 241 -13.34 -29.12 11.99
CA LEU A 241 -12.05 -28.43 12.09
C LEU A 241 -10.91 -29.29 11.53
N ALA A 242 -9.78 -28.64 11.24
CA ALA A 242 -8.56 -29.33 10.79
C ALA A 242 -8.01 -30.37 11.80
N CYS A 243 -8.46 -30.32 13.05
CA CYS A 243 -8.15 -31.32 14.09
C CYS A 243 -9.13 -32.51 14.15
N GLY A 244 -10.20 -32.51 13.35
CA GLY A 244 -11.21 -33.58 13.31
C GLY A 244 -12.48 -33.33 14.13
N ASP A 245 -12.50 -32.32 15.01
CA ASP A 245 -13.68 -31.98 15.83
C ASP A 245 -14.73 -31.18 15.05
N ILE A 246 -16.02 -31.41 15.28
CA ILE A 246 -17.09 -30.49 14.86
C ILE A 246 -17.17 -29.38 15.91
N GLY A 247 -17.01 -28.11 15.52
CA GLY A 247 -17.41 -27.05 16.44
C GLY A 247 -17.38 -25.64 15.89
N GLY A 248 -17.96 -24.73 16.69
CA GLY A 248 -18.33 -23.37 16.32
C GLY A 248 -17.20 -22.33 16.32
N GLY A 249 -15.93 -22.76 16.30
CA GLY A 249 -14.77 -21.85 16.30
C GLY A 249 -14.23 -21.49 14.91
N ALA A 250 -14.78 -22.09 13.85
CA ALA A 250 -14.28 -21.88 12.49
C ALA A 250 -14.65 -20.48 11.97
N MET A 251 -13.70 -19.81 11.32
CA MET A 251 -13.95 -18.48 10.74
C MET A 251 -15.19 -18.49 9.84
N MET A 252 -15.95 -17.38 9.85
CA MET A 252 -16.95 -17.11 8.81
C MET A 252 -16.34 -17.38 7.43
N GLU A 253 -17.14 -17.97 6.55
CA GLU A 253 -16.69 -18.28 5.20
C GLU A 253 -16.24 -16.98 4.48
N TRP A 254 -15.10 -17.04 3.79
CA TRP A 254 -14.39 -15.85 3.29
C TRP A 254 -15.22 -15.05 2.28
N SER A 255 -16.01 -15.70 1.43
CA SER A 255 -16.89 -15.02 0.47
C SER A 255 -18.03 -14.27 1.18
N SER A 256 -18.52 -14.82 2.30
CA SER A 256 -19.49 -14.14 3.17
C SER A 256 -18.88 -12.91 3.85
N ILE A 257 -17.61 -13.00 4.28
CA ILE A 257 -16.86 -11.85 4.80
C ILE A 257 -16.76 -10.77 3.72
N VAL A 258 -16.31 -11.12 2.51
CA VAL A 258 -16.23 -10.18 1.37
C VAL A 258 -17.57 -9.50 1.13
N HIS A 259 -18.67 -10.25 1.11
CA HIS A 259 -20.00 -9.67 0.92
C HIS A 259 -20.38 -8.64 2.01
N LYS A 260 -19.99 -8.88 3.27
CA LYS A 260 -20.19 -7.91 4.36
C LYS A 260 -19.35 -6.65 4.17
N ILE A 261 -18.11 -6.79 3.66
CA ILE A 261 -17.25 -5.65 3.32
C ILE A 261 -17.82 -4.86 2.15
N GLU A 262 -18.20 -5.53 1.06
CA GLU A 262 -18.84 -4.90 -0.11
C GLU A 262 -20.04 -4.06 0.32
N THR A 263 -20.93 -4.66 1.12
CA THR A 263 -22.14 -3.98 1.61
C THR A 263 -21.79 -2.79 2.51
N GLY A 264 -20.91 -2.99 3.49
CA GLY A 264 -20.61 -1.95 4.47
C GLY A 264 -19.67 -0.84 3.98
N LEU A 265 -19.01 -1.02 2.84
CA LEU A 265 -18.27 0.04 2.13
C LEU A 265 -19.01 0.55 0.89
N ALA A 266 -20.28 0.13 0.68
CA ALA A 266 -21.09 0.49 -0.47
C ALA A 266 -20.35 0.28 -1.81
N LEU A 267 -19.56 -0.81 -1.92
CA LEU A 267 -18.79 -1.10 -3.13
C LEU A 267 -19.75 -1.51 -4.25
N ALA A 268 -19.76 -0.75 -5.33
CA ALA A 268 -20.46 -1.18 -6.54
C ALA A 268 -19.79 -2.45 -7.08
N LYS A 269 -20.59 -3.43 -7.52
CA LYS A 269 -20.08 -4.50 -8.37
C LYS A 269 -19.67 -3.86 -9.69
N SER A 270 -18.39 -3.95 -10.04
CA SER A 270 -17.92 -3.58 -11.37
C SER A 270 -18.69 -4.41 -12.39
N ASN A 271 -19.50 -3.76 -13.23
CA ASN A 271 -20.16 -4.45 -14.32
C ASN A 271 -19.05 -4.85 -15.32
N PRO A 272 -19.01 -6.06 -15.90
CA PRO A 272 -17.98 -6.42 -16.88
C PRO A 272 -17.89 -5.39 -18.02
N ALA A 273 -19.04 -4.86 -18.44
CA ALA A 273 -19.15 -3.78 -19.41
C ALA A 273 -18.49 -2.45 -18.97
N SER A 274 -18.40 -2.16 -17.67
CA SER A 274 -17.72 -0.95 -17.17
C SER A 274 -16.20 -1.10 -17.15
N VAL A 275 -15.71 -2.32 -16.94
CA VAL A 275 -14.27 -2.64 -17.04
C VAL A 275 -13.84 -2.57 -18.50
N ASP A 276 -14.61 -3.17 -19.42
CA ASP A 276 -14.37 -3.07 -20.87
C ASP A 276 -14.46 -1.61 -21.35
N ALA A 277 -15.40 -0.81 -20.83
CA ALA A 277 -15.50 0.61 -21.13
C ALA A 277 -14.31 1.42 -20.55
N GLN A 278 -13.82 1.08 -19.35
CA GLN A 278 -12.62 1.69 -18.78
C GLN A 278 -11.36 1.33 -19.58
N LEU A 279 -11.21 0.06 -19.99
CA LEU A 279 -10.13 -0.40 -20.87
C LEU A 279 -10.22 0.22 -22.27
N GLN A 280 -11.42 0.37 -22.84
CA GLN A 280 -11.64 1.08 -24.11
C GLN A 280 -11.30 2.56 -23.99
N ASN A 281 -11.74 3.23 -22.92
CA ASN A 281 -11.41 4.63 -22.67
C ASN A 281 -9.89 4.82 -22.49
N LYS A 282 -9.22 3.88 -21.80
CA LYS A 282 -7.76 3.87 -21.64
C LYS A 282 -7.04 3.66 -22.98
N ALA A 283 -7.48 2.68 -23.77
CA ALA A 283 -6.94 2.42 -25.10
C ALA A 283 -7.15 3.62 -26.05
N GLN A 284 -8.32 4.27 -25.97
CA GLN A 284 -8.65 5.45 -26.76
C GLN A 284 -7.84 6.68 -26.33
N ALA A 285 -7.59 6.87 -25.02
CA ALA A 285 -6.70 7.91 -24.51
C ALA A 285 -5.25 7.69 -24.97
N LEU A 286 -4.72 6.47 -24.87
CA LEU A 286 -3.40 6.09 -25.39
C LEU A 286 -3.29 6.35 -26.91
N GLN A 287 -4.33 5.99 -27.67
CA GLN A 287 -4.37 6.20 -29.12
C GLN A 287 -4.43 7.69 -29.48
N GLN A 288 -5.14 8.51 -28.71
CA GLN A 288 -5.15 9.97 -28.87
C GLN A 288 -3.80 10.60 -28.53
N ILE A 289 -3.12 10.10 -27.50
CA ILE A 289 -1.75 10.50 -27.13
C ILE A 289 -0.77 10.14 -28.25
N ASP A 290 -0.79 8.92 -28.75
CA ASP A 290 0.10 8.49 -29.83
C ASP A 290 -0.17 9.21 -31.16
N ALA A 291 -1.44 9.48 -31.49
CA ALA A 291 -1.81 10.27 -32.67
C ALA A 291 -1.33 11.73 -32.56
N ALA A 292 -1.48 12.34 -31.39
CA ALA A 292 -1.01 13.70 -31.15
C ALA A 292 0.53 13.79 -31.17
N ILE A 293 1.24 12.75 -30.71
CA ILE A 293 2.70 12.63 -30.81
C ILE A 293 3.13 12.43 -32.28
N ALA A 294 2.44 11.58 -33.04
CA ALA A 294 2.72 11.32 -34.45
C ALA A 294 2.49 12.56 -35.35
N ALA A 295 1.58 13.47 -34.96
CA ALA A 295 1.38 14.76 -35.60
C ALA A 295 2.53 15.76 -35.39
N ASN A 296 3.60 15.36 -34.69
CA ASN A 296 4.85 16.10 -34.54
C ASN A 296 4.64 17.46 -33.84
N MET A 297 4.03 17.46 -32.65
CA MET A 297 3.91 18.67 -31.82
C MET A 297 5.30 19.27 -31.53
N GLN A 298 5.64 20.36 -32.22
CA GLN A 298 6.94 21.04 -32.07
C GLN A 298 6.87 22.21 -31.09
N HIS A 299 5.68 22.58 -30.64
CA HIS A 299 5.45 23.76 -29.82
C HIS A 299 4.84 23.41 -28.47
N LEU A 300 5.45 23.90 -27.38
CA LEU A 300 4.98 23.70 -26.01
C LEU A 300 3.50 24.10 -25.82
N GLY A 301 3.03 25.12 -26.55
CA GLY A 301 1.63 25.56 -26.50
C GLY A 301 0.63 24.50 -27.00
N GLU A 302 1.03 23.67 -27.97
CA GLU A 302 0.20 22.57 -28.47
C GLU A 302 0.13 21.46 -27.43
N ILE A 303 1.26 21.13 -26.80
CA ILE A 303 1.35 20.13 -25.73
C ILE A 303 0.52 20.60 -24.52
N GLN A 304 0.60 21.87 -24.14
CA GLN A 304 -0.21 22.43 -23.05
C GLN A 304 -1.70 22.39 -23.37
N ARG A 305 -2.12 22.70 -24.60
CA ARG A 305 -3.52 22.63 -25.03
C ARG A 305 -4.03 21.19 -25.03
N PHE A 306 -3.22 20.26 -25.52
CA PHE A 306 -3.50 18.83 -25.50
C PHE A 306 -3.68 18.31 -24.07
N CYS A 307 -2.75 18.64 -23.17
CA CYS A 307 -2.85 18.26 -21.76
C CYS A 307 -4.11 18.82 -21.11
N LYS A 308 -4.49 20.08 -21.40
CA LYS A 308 -5.75 20.66 -20.90
C LYS A 308 -6.99 19.91 -21.41
N THR A 309 -7.03 19.55 -22.70
CA THR A 309 -8.16 18.79 -23.27
C THR A 309 -8.34 17.44 -22.59
N LEU A 310 -7.24 16.75 -22.30
CA LEU A 310 -7.25 15.45 -21.64
C LEU A 310 -7.21 15.53 -20.10
N HIS A 311 -7.33 16.73 -19.53
CA HIS A 311 -7.21 16.97 -18.09
C HIS A 311 -5.91 16.45 -17.47
N LEU A 312 -4.82 16.38 -18.23
CA LEU A 312 -3.49 15.97 -17.78
C LEU A 312 -2.72 17.15 -17.15
N PRO A 313 -1.69 16.90 -16.33
CA PRO A 313 -0.77 17.91 -15.83
C PRO A 313 -0.17 18.71 -16.99
N THR A 314 -0.04 20.03 -16.80
CA THR A 314 0.40 20.91 -17.89
C THR A 314 1.89 21.25 -17.76
N PRO A 315 2.72 20.96 -18.78
CA PRO A 315 4.14 21.26 -18.73
C PRO A 315 4.36 22.78 -18.80
N SER A 316 5.19 23.29 -17.91
CA SER A 316 5.64 24.67 -17.84
C SER A 316 7.16 24.72 -17.89
N ILE A 317 7.72 25.77 -18.50
CA ILE A 317 9.17 25.99 -18.50
C ILE A 317 9.51 27.02 -17.43
N VAL A 318 10.44 26.68 -16.54
CA VAL A 318 11.07 27.61 -15.61
C VAL A 318 12.54 27.75 -16.03
N SER A 319 13.02 28.98 -16.17
CA SER A 319 14.42 29.28 -16.49
C SER A 319 15.08 29.97 -15.31
N GLU A 320 16.25 29.49 -14.91
CA GLU A 320 17.07 30.11 -13.87
C GLU A 320 18.46 30.43 -14.44
N GLN A 321 18.90 31.68 -14.25
CA GLN A 321 20.21 32.15 -14.70
C GLN A 321 21.22 32.00 -13.58
N ASP A 322 22.38 31.44 -13.91
CA ASP A 322 23.49 31.34 -12.97
C ASP A 322 24.10 32.73 -12.70
N GLN A 323 24.68 32.96 -11.51
CA GLN A 323 25.15 34.29 -11.07
C GLN A 323 26.27 34.90 -11.96
N GLY A 324 26.83 34.11 -12.89
CA GLY A 324 27.82 34.53 -13.90
C GLY A 324 27.31 34.71 -15.33
N GLY A 325 26.01 34.50 -15.61
CA GLY A 325 25.39 34.78 -16.92
C GLY A 325 25.75 33.84 -18.09
N SER A 326 26.54 32.79 -17.86
CA SER A 326 27.06 31.86 -18.89
C SER A 326 26.19 30.63 -19.15
N THR A 327 25.29 30.27 -18.24
CA THR A 327 24.48 29.04 -18.28
C THR A 327 23.03 29.36 -17.88
N CYS A 328 22.07 28.71 -18.56
CA CYS A 328 20.65 28.79 -18.24
C CYS A 328 20.12 27.38 -17.97
N SER A 329 19.63 27.16 -16.75
CA SER A 329 18.97 25.90 -16.40
C SER A 329 17.52 25.99 -16.82
N VAL A 330 17.07 25.04 -17.65
CA VAL A 330 15.68 24.96 -18.09
C VAL A 330 15.05 23.75 -17.41
N ALA A 331 14.16 24.00 -16.47
CA ALA A 331 13.38 22.97 -15.79
C ALA A 331 12.01 22.84 -16.45
N LEU A 332 11.63 21.62 -16.81
CA LEU A 332 10.25 21.32 -17.17
C LEU A 332 9.50 20.94 -15.89
N VAL A 333 8.55 21.78 -15.51
CA VAL A 333 7.70 21.58 -14.33
C VAL A 333 6.28 21.33 -14.80
N PHE A 334 5.73 20.16 -14.52
CA PHE A 334 4.31 19.95 -14.70
C PHE A 334 3.56 20.58 -13.53
N LYS A 335 2.73 21.59 -13.81
CA LYS A 335 1.80 22.10 -12.80
C LYS A 335 0.73 21.04 -12.59
N GLU A 336 0.59 20.60 -11.34
CA GLU A 336 -0.52 19.75 -10.93
C GLU A 336 -1.82 20.43 -11.36
N ASN A 337 -2.57 19.73 -12.20
CA ASN A 337 -3.95 20.09 -12.46
C ASN A 337 -4.74 19.55 -11.26
N PRO A 338 -5.45 20.39 -10.48
CA PRO A 338 -6.19 19.94 -9.30
C PRO A 338 -7.28 18.89 -9.59
N ASN A 339 -7.60 18.69 -10.88
CA ASN A 339 -8.53 17.66 -11.34
C ASN A 339 -7.85 16.42 -11.95
N ALA A 340 -6.51 16.38 -12.03
CA ALA A 340 -5.75 15.26 -12.58
C ALA A 340 -5.22 14.37 -11.46
N VAL A 341 -5.59 13.09 -11.47
CA VAL A 341 -4.98 12.08 -10.60
C VAL A 341 -3.69 11.61 -11.28
N LEU A 342 -2.55 11.71 -10.59
CA LEU A 342 -1.23 11.29 -11.07
C LEU A 342 -0.79 10.04 -10.32
N PRO A 343 -0.22 9.02 -11.00
CA PRO A 343 0.40 7.87 -10.36
C PRO A 343 1.52 8.28 -9.40
N GLU A 344 1.59 7.62 -8.23
CA GLU A 344 2.53 7.91 -7.15
C GLU A 344 4.00 7.89 -7.60
N LYS A 345 4.36 7.00 -8.54
CA LYS A 345 5.71 6.87 -9.14
C LYS A 345 6.14 8.07 -9.97
N LEU A 346 5.20 8.94 -10.35
CA LEU A 346 5.43 10.04 -11.27
C LEU A 346 5.48 11.40 -10.55
N ARG A 347 4.94 11.53 -9.33
CA ARG A 347 4.97 12.79 -8.54
C ARG A 347 6.37 13.36 -8.37
N GLY A 348 7.38 12.52 -8.10
CA GLY A 348 8.80 12.94 -8.01
C GLY A 348 9.53 13.09 -9.35
N ARG A 349 8.90 12.72 -10.47
CA ARG A 349 9.48 12.74 -11.84
C ARG A 349 8.93 13.87 -12.71
N LEU A 350 8.03 14.70 -12.16
CA LEU A 350 7.42 15.86 -12.83
C LEU A 350 8.36 17.06 -13.01
N CYS A 351 9.60 16.94 -12.54
CA CYS A 351 10.65 17.95 -12.69
C CYS A 351 11.87 17.32 -13.38
N GLU A 352 11.97 17.46 -14.71
CA GLU A 352 13.21 17.13 -15.44
C GLU A 352 13.99 18.42 -15.66
N VAL A 353 15.15 18.55 -15.00
CA VAL A 353 16.04 19.69 -15.13
C VAL A 353 17.07 19.38 -16.24
N LYS A 354 17.03 20.14 -17.35
CA LYS A 354 18.07 20.10 -18.38
C LYS A 354 18.85 21.40 -18.35
N GLN A 355 20.16 21.31 -18.11
CA GLN A 355 21.06 22.45 -18.26
C GLN A 355 21.35 22.68 -19.74
N VAL A 356 21.19 23.90 -20.22
CA VAL A 356 21.49 24.28 -21.60
C VAL A 356 22.45 25.47 -21.60
N PRO A 357 23.53 25.45 -22.39
CA PRO A 357 24.44 26.60 -22.49
C PRO A 357 23.69 27.83 -22.99
N TYR A 358 24.03 29.01 -22.45
CA TYR A 358 23.41 30.27 -22.84
C TYR A 358 23.95 30.69 -24.22
N GLY A 359 23.23 30.31 -25.28
CA GLY A 359 23.55 30.67 -26.66
C GLY A 359 22.47 31.52 -27.33
N GLY A 360 22.80 32.09 -28.49
CA GLY A 360 21.88 32.92 -29.29
C GLY A 360 20.59 32.20 -29.71
N PRO A 361 19.70 32.86 -30.48
CA PRO A 361 18.34 32.38 -30.79
C PRO A 361 18.21 30.93 -31.29
N SER A 362 19.26 30.39 -31.93
CA SER A 362 19.35 29.00 -32.38
C SER A 362 19.43 27.99 -31.23
N GLU A 363 20.25 28.26 -30.20
CA GLU A 363 20.42 27.36 -29.04
C GLU A 363 19.17 27.36 -28.15
N GLN A 364 18.49 28.50 -28.02
CA GLN A 364 17.18 28.57 -27.34
C GLN A 364 16.10 27.74 -28.05
N LYS A 365 16.10 27.69 -29.39
CA LYS A 365 15.18 26.85 -30.17
C LYS A 365 15.47 25.36 -29.95
N LYS A 366 16.74 24.99 -29.86
CA LYS A 366 17.19 23.61 -29.56
C LYS A 366 16.81 23.19 -28.14
N ALA A 367 16.95 24.09 -27.16
CA ALA A 367 16.50 23.89 -25.79
C ALA A 367 15.00 23.58 -25.71
N ARG A 368 14.17 24.41 -26.35
CA ARG A 368 12.70 24.23 -26.37
C ARG A 368 12.30 22.88 -26.98
N ARG A 369 12.99 22.43 -28.04
CA ARG A 369 12.74 21.13 -28.66
C ARG A 369 13.05 19.97 -27.70
N LEU A 370 14.19 20.00 -27.03
CA LEU A 370 14.61 18.98 -26.05
C LEU A 370 13.66 18.89 -24.84
N VAL A 371 13.02 20.00 -24.50
CA VAL A 371 12.03 20.13 -23.43
C VAL A 371 10.69 19.53 -23.88
N CYS A 372 10.23 19.81 -25.11
CA CYS A 372 9.04 19.17 -25.68
C CYS A 372 9.20 17.64 -25.77
N GLU A 373 10.37 17.15 -26.20
CA GLU A 373 10.68 15.71 -26.28
C GLU A 373 10.64 15.04 -24.89
N ALA A 374 11.15 15.72 -23.86
CA ALA A 374 11.09 15.25 -22.47
C ALA A 374 9.64 15.19 -21.94
N ALA A 375 8.85 16.23 -22.19
CA ALA A 375 7.43 16.27 -21.81
C ALA A 375 6.64 15.11 -22.42
N ILE A 376 6.85 14.86 -23.72
CA ILE A 376 6.20 13.76 -24.45
C ILE A 376 6.61 12.39 -23.88
N LYS A 377 7.89 12.21 -23.56
CA LYS A 377 8.39 10.97 -22.96
C LYS A 377 7.76 10.71 -21.59
N LEU A 378 7.57 11.75 -20.78
CA LEU A 378 6.92 11.61 -19.48
C LEU A 378 5.42 11.30 -19.62
N LEU A 379 4.71 11.98 -20.54
CA LEU A 379 3.30 11.70 -20.82
C LEU A 379 3.07 10.24 -21.30
N ARG A 380 4.00 9.67 -22.08
CA ARG A 380 3.97 8.24 -22.44
C ARG A 380 4.12 7.32 -21.25
N GLN A 381 5.00 7.67 -20.30
CA GLN A 381 5.18 6.88 -19.08
C GLN A 381 3.93 6.96 -18.20
N MET A 382 3.30 8.13 -18.11
CA MET A 382 2.02 8.31 -17.41
C MET A 382 0.92 7.42 -17.99
N ALA A 383 0.72 7.44 -19.31
CA ALA A 383 -0.33 6.68 -19.97
C ALA A 383 -0.12 5.15 -19.95
N ALA A 384 1.11 4.68 -19.70
CA ALA A 384 1.41 3.26 -19.55
C ALA A 384 1.23 2.74 -18.11
N GLU A 385 1.24 3.64 -17.12
CA GLU A 385 1.20 3.30 -15.69
C GLU A 385 -0.20 3.43 -15.06
N ASP A 386 -1.00 4.43 -15.46
CA ASP A 386 -2.46 4.47 -15.26
C ASP A 386 -3.16 3.55 -16.27
#